data_AF-A0A7W0QXG5-F1
#
_entry.id   AF-A0A7W0QXG5-F1
#
_cell.length_a   1.000
_cell.length_b   1.000
_cell.length_c   1.000
_cell.angle_alpha   90.00
_cell.angle_beta   90.00
_cell.angle_gamma   90.00
#
_symmetry.space_group_name_H-M   'P 1'
#
loop_
_entity.id
_entity.type
_entity.pdbx_description
1 polymer ?
#
loop_
_entity_poly.entity_id
_entity_poly.type
_entity_poly.pdbx_seq_one_letter_code
_entity_poly.pdbx_strand_id
1 'polypeptide(L)' 'MRDIAVISFAQTPARRRAPELNEVEMLMPAVGQALSQVDMTIDDIG' A
#
# COMPACT_ATOMS: atom_id res chain seq x y z
N MET A 1 18.89 12.62 13.78
CA MET A 1 17.67 12.17 13.06
C MET A 1 17.93 12.32 11.58
N ARG A 2 17.48 11.36 10.75
CA ARG A 2 17.48 11.51 9.28
C ARG A 2 16.20 12.20 8.86
N ASP A 3 16.25 12.99 7.79
CA ASP A 3 15.07 13.57 7.17
C ASP A 3 14.25 12.47 6.48
N ILE A 4 12.92 12.56 6.58
CA ILE A 4 11.98 11.56 6.07
C ILE A 4 10.88 12.28 5.29
N ALA A 5 10.50 11.74 4.13
CA ALA A 5 9.41 12.24 3.29
C ALA A 5 8.41 11.12 2.96
N VAL A 6 7.13 11.47 2.83
CA VAL A 6 6.10 10.59 2.28
C VAL A 6 6.05 10.84 0.77
N ILE A 7 6.38 9.83 -0.03
CA ILE A 7 6.51 9.96 -1.48
C ILE A 7 5.32 9.39 -2.27
N SER A 8 4.48 8.56 -1.64
CA SER A 8 3.26 8.03 -2.24
C SER A 8 2.21 7.67 -1.19
N PHE A 9 0.95 7.57 -1.63
CA PHE A 9 -0.16 7.15 -0.79
C PHE A 9 -1.19 6.39 -1.63
N ALA A 10 -1.72 5.30 -1.06
CA ALA A 10 -2.83 4.57 -1.64
C ALA A 10 -3.70 4.00 -0.53
N GLN A 11 -4.99 3.80 -0.82
CA GLN A 11 -5.95 3.28 0.12
C GLN A 11 -6.97 2.41 -0.62
N THR A 12 -7.34 1.28 -0.04
CA THR A 12 -8.48 0.50 -0.52
C THR A 12 -9.81 1.16 -0.14
N PRO A 13 -10.92 0.86 -0.84
CA PRO A 13 -12.23 1.41 -0.51
C PRO A 13 -12.60 1.16 0.95
N ALA A 14 -13.00 2.23 1.66
CA ALA A 14 -13.45 2.11 3.03
C ALA A 14 -14.79 1.36 3.07
N ARG A 15 -14.77 0.13 3.61
CA ARG A 15 -15.96 -0.69 3.81
C ARG A 15 -16.14 -0.98 5.29
N ARG A 16 -17.39 -1.00 5.76
CA ARG A 16 -17.70 -1.36 7.15
C ARG A 16 -17.35 -2.82 7.45
N ARG A 17 -17.56 -3.71 6.48
CA ARG A 17 -17.21 -5.14 6.54
C ARG A 17 -16.88 -5.62 5.12
N ALA A 18 -15.93 -6.55 5.02
CA ALA A 18 -15.58 -7.26 3.80
C ALA A 18 -15.35 -8.75 4.14
N PRO A 19 -16.41 -9.50 4.48
CA PRO A 19 -16.29 -10.91 4.87
C PRO A 19 -15.74 -11.82 3.76
N GLU A 20 -15.74 -11.34 2.52
CA GLU A 20 -15.24 -12.03 1.33
C GLU A 20 -13.74 -11.93 1.12
N LEU A 21 -13.02 -11.09 1.89
CA LEU A 21 -11.59 -10.85 1.74
C LEU A 21 -10.83 -11.19 3.03
N ASN A 22 -9.64 -11.75 2.89
CA ASN A 22 -8.67 -11.85 3.97
C ASN A 22 -7.78 -10.58 4.06
N GLU A 23 -6.95 -10.50 5.11
CA GLU A 23 -6.09 -9.34 5.38
C GLU A 23 -5.11 -9.03 4.24
N VAL A 24 -4.51 -10.06 3.65
CA VAL A 24 -3.56 -9.90 2.54
C VAL A 24 -4.27 -9.36 1.30
N GLU A 25 -5.43 -9.93 0.97
CA GLU A 25 -6.27 -9.47 -0.14
C GLU A 25 -6.76 -8.04 0.05
N MET A 26 -6.97 -7.61 1.30
CA MET A 26 -7.31 -6.22 1.63
C MET A 26 -6.12 -5.25 1.51
N LEU A 27 -4.90 -5.69 1.79
CA LEU A 27 -3.71 -4.83 1.83
C LEU A 27 -2.98 -4.72 0.49
N MET A 28 -2.83 -5.85 -0.22
CA MET A 28 -2.01 -5.94 -1.43
C MET A 28 -2.37 -4.92 -2.52
N PRO A 29 -3.65 -4.59 -2.79
CA PRO A 29 -4.00 -3.57 -3.77
C PRO A 29 -3.45 -2.18 -3.40
N ALA A 30 -3.50 -1.79 -2.13
CA ALA A 30 -2.97 -0.50 -1.68
C ALA A 30 -1.44 -0.49 -1.77
N VAL A 31 -0.76 -1.56 -1.36
CA VAL A 31 0.70 -1.68 -1.45
C VAL A 31 1.16 -1.57 -2.91
N GLY A 32 0.56 -2.36 -3.81
CA GLY A 32 0.90 -2.34 -5.23
C GLY A 32 0.68 -0.96 -5.86
N GLN A 33 -0.45 -0.30 -5.53
CA GLN A 33 -0.73 1.04 -6.03
C GLN A 33 0.27 2.07 -5.50
N ALA A 34 0.62 2.05 -4.21
CA ALA A 34 1.55 3.00 -3.62
C ALA A 34 2.96 2.89 -4.24
N LEU A 35 3.43 1.67 -4.50
CA LEU A 35 4.74 1.43 -5.12
C LEU A 35 4.75 1.84 -6.61
N SER A 36 3.67 1.51 -7.34
CA SER A 36 3.54 1.88 -8.76
C SER A 36 3.54 3.39 -9.02
N GLN A 37 3.13 4.21 -8.04
CA GLN A 37 3.14 5.68 -8.15
C GLN A 37 4.55 6.27 -8.17
N VAL A 38 5.55 5.53 -7.70
CA VAL A 38 6.93 5.98 -7.53
C VAL A 38 7.94 5.09 -8.25
N ASP A 39 7.47 4.24 -9.17
CA ASP A 39 8.29 3.31 -9.96
C ASP A 39 9.20 2.42 -9.08
N MET A 40 8.65 1.94 -7.96
CA MET A 40 9.35 1.07 -7.03
C MET A 40 8.74 -0.32 -7.00
N THR A 41 9.52 -1.28 -6.51
CA THR A 41 9.13 -2.65 -6.24
C THR A 41 9.31 -2.97 -4.76
N ILE A 42 8.89 -4.18 -4.36
CA ILE A 42 9.14 -4.68 -3.00
C ILE A 42 10.65 -4.83 -2.72
N ASP A 43 11.45 -5.12 -3.74
CA ASP A 43 12.90 -5.33 -3.60
C ASP A 43 13.65 -4.03 -3.25
N ASP A 44 13.00 -2.88 -3.41
CA ASP A 44 13.53 -1.56 -3.07
C ASP A 44 13.25 -1.15 -1.61
N ILE A 45 12.53 -1.99 -0.84
CA ILE A 45 12.13 -1.73 0.56
C ILE A 45 13.10 -2.42 1.53
N GLY A 46 13.61 -1.69 2.53
CA GLY A 46 14.55 -2.20 3.54
C GLY A 46 14.48 -1.49 4.89
#